data_AF-B1KP59-F1
#
_entry.id   AF-B1KP59-F1
#
_cell.length_a   1.000
_cell.length_b   1.000
_cell.length_c   1.000
_cell.angle_alpha   90.00
_cell.angle_beta   90.00
_cell.angle_gamma   90.00
#
_symmetry.space_group_name_H-M   'P 1'
#
loop_
_entity.id
_entity.type
_entity.pdbx_description
1 polymer ?
#
loop_
_entity_poly.entity_id
_entity_poly.type
_entity_poly.pdbx_seq_one_letter_code
_entity_poly.pdbx_strand_id
1 'polypeptide(L)'
;MKLVRYLPALAIGFLLAQMILTLFGLASSYILGYLSAAADLNENGIQYLWLILHDVSLVFILSASVYFGYRKFLSQLPDDLFSAILMQLPIAYQCLYLLRPAYDFSSLASSASTISSLTASISVLLIYYICKGHRTSFKSN
;
A
#
# COMPACT_ATOMS: atom_id res chain seq x y z
N MET A 1 -23.83 2.76 19.91
CA MET A 1 -23.88 2.66 18.42
C MET A 1 -22.89 3.61 17.72
N LYS A 2 -21.60 3.66 18.11
CA LYS A 2 -20.59 4.45 17.36
C LYS A 2 -19.74 3.60 16.40
N LEU A 3 -19.48 2.33 16.74
CA LEU A 3 -18.62 1.43 15.97
C LEU A 3 -19.18 1.03 14.60
N VAL A 4 -20.51 0.87 14.49
CA VAL A 4 -21.18 0.44 13.24
C VAL A 4 -20.94 1.41 12.08
N ARG A 5 -20.73 2.71 12.38
CA ARG A 5 -20.42 3.72 11.35
C ARG A 5 -19.04 3.55 10.72
N TYR A 6 -18.15 2.80 11.37
CA TYR A 6 -16.80 2.51 10.90
C TYR A 6 -16.67 1.15 10.21
N LEU A 7 -17.71 0.31 10.27
CA LEU A 7 -17.73 -0.99 9.60
C LEU A 7 -17.42 -0.90 8.10
N PRO A 8 -17.93 0.10 7.36
CA PRO A 8 -17.59 0.24 5.95
C PRO A 8 -16.12 0.57 5.71
N ALA A 9 -15.46 1.32 6.62
CA ALA A 9 -14.03 1.59 6.51
C ALA A 9 -13.21 0.29 6.59
N LEU A 10 -13.57 -0.60 7.52
CA LEU A 10 -12.94 -1.92 7.62
C LEU A 10 -13.21 -2.79 6.38
N ALA A 11 -14.45 -2.79 5.88
CA ALA A 11 -14.81 -3.53 4.66
C ALA A 11 -14.03 -3.04 3.43
N ILE A 12 -13.86 -1.73 3.28
CA ILE A 12 -13.02 -1.13 2.24
C ILE A 12 -11.54 -1.49 2.45
N GLY A 13 -11.06 -1.58 3.69
CA GLY A 13 -9.74 -2.10 4.00
C GLY A 13 -9.52 -3.53 3.50
N PHE A 14 -10.50 -4.43 3.70
CA PHE A 14 -10.45 -5.80 3.17
C PHE A 14 -10.44 -5.83 1.64
N LEU A 15 -11.26 -4.99 1.01
CA LEU A 15 -11.28 -4.85 -0.44
C LEU A 15 -9.92 -4.38 -0.97
N LEU A 16 -9.33 -3.35 -0.35
CA LEU A 16 -8.01 -2.85 -0.72
C LEU A 16 -6.93 -3.92 -0.53
N ALA A 17 -6.98 -4.68 0.56
CA ALA A 17 -6.07 -5.80 0.82
C ALA A 17 -6.16 -6.87 -0.29
N GLN A 18 -7.37 -7.25 -0.69
CA GLN A 18 -7.57 -8.20 -1.79
C GLN A 18 -7.06 -7.65 -3.13
N MET A 19 -7.28 -6.36 -3.40
CA MET A 19 -6.77 -5.72 -4.63
C MET A 19 -5.25 -5.68 -4.64
N ILE A 20 -4.58 -5.34 -3.52
CA ILE A 20 -3.12 -5.33 -3.40
C ILE A 20 -2.55 -6.74 -3.63
N LEU A 21 -3.13 -7.77 -3.02
CA LEU A 21 -2.70 -9.16 -3.22
C LEU A 21 -2.81 -9.57 -4.70
N THR A 22 -3.94 -9.26 -5.33
CA THR A 22 -4.17 -9.58 -6.74
C THR A 22 -3.18 -8.83 -7.63
N LEU A 23 -2.92 -7.55 -7.31
CA LEU A 23 -1.99 -6.71 -8.05
C LEU A 23 -0.55 -7.22 -7.93
N PHE A 24 -0.09 -7.59 -6.73
CA PHE A 24 1.23 -8.20 -6.55
C PHE A 24 1.35 -9.56 -7.23
N GLY A 25 0.28 -10.37 -7.23
CA GLY A 25 0.25 -11.64 -7.97
C GLY A 25 0.37 -11.44 -9.48
N LEU A 26 -0.26 -10.41 -10.04
CA LEU A 26 -0.13 -10.05 -11.45
C LEU A 26 1.26 -9.46 -11.74
N ALA A 27 1.71 -8.53 -10.91
CA ALA A 27 3.00 -7.85 -11.05
C ALA A 27 4.16 -8.85 -11.02
N SER A 28 4.12 -9.85 -10.15
CA SER A 28 5.17 -10.89 -10.07
C SER A 28 5.34 -11.66 -11.39
N SER A 29 4.26 -11.87 -12.13
CA SER A 29 4.30 -12.55 -13.44
C SER A 29 5.02 -11.71 -14.50
N TYR A 30 4.75 -10.40 -14.53
CA TYR A 30 5.42 -9.47 -15.44
C TYR A 30 6.88 -9.22 -15.07
N ILE A 31 7.14 -9.05 -13.77
CA ILE A 31 8.48 -8.79 -13.23
C ILE A 31 9.39 -9.99 -13.39
N LEU A 32 8.87 -11.22 -13.25
CA LEU A 32 9.65 -12.42 -13.54
C LEU A 32 10.10 -12.44 -15.01
N GLY A 33 9.22 -12.06 -15.93
CA GLY A 33 9.57 -11.87 -17.35
C GLY A 33 10.67 -10.81 -17.54
N TYR A 34 10.51 -9.64 -16.92
CA TYR A 34 11.49 -8.55 -16.98
C TYR A 34 12.86 -8.95 -16.42
N LEU A 35 12.90 -9.60 -15.25
CA LEU A 35 14.13 -10.08 -14.64
C LEU A 35 14.77 -11.18 -15.50
N SER A 36 14.00 -12.15 -15.99
CA SER A 36 14.50 -13.25 -16.82
C SER A 36 15.09 -12.80 -18.16
N ALA A 37 14.70 -11.63 -18.66
CA ALA A 37 15.22 -11.04 -19.89
C ALA A 37 16.55 -10.27 -19.68
N ALA A 38 16.96 -10.02 -18.43
CA ALA A 38 18.22 -9.37 -18.13
C ALA A 38 19.38 -10.38 -18.20
N ALA A 39 20.32 -10.15 -19.13
CA ALA A 39 21.43 -11.06 -19.39
C ALA A 39 22.42 -11.22 -18.22
N ASP A 40 22.48 -10.24 -17.31
CA ASP A 40 23.35 -10.24 -16.11
C ASP A 40 22.55 -9.82 -14.87
N LEU A 41 21.78 -10.78 -14.35
CA LEU A 41 20.93 -10.62 -13.18
C LEU A 41 21.78 -10.58 -11.90
N ASN A 42 22.22 -9.38 -11.52
CA ASN A 42 22.95 -9.13 -10.28
C ASN A 42 21.96 -8.78 -9.16
N GLU A 43 22.10 -9.37 -7.96
CA GLU A 43 21.27 -9.10 -6.77
C GLU A 43 21.28 -7.63 -6.32
N ASN A 44 22.30 -6.87 -6.74
CA ASN A 44 22.42 -5.42 -6.54
C ASN A 44 22.25 -4.62 -7.85
N GLY A 45 21.63 -5.21 -8.86
CA GLY A 45 21.35 -4.57 -10.14
C GLY A 45 20.26 -3.50 -10.05
N ILE A 46 20.33 -2.52 -10.96
CA ILE A 46 19.35 -1.43 -11.07
C ILE A 46 17.92 -1.90 -11.35
N GLN A 47 17.78 -3.12 -11.88
CA GLN A 47 16.52 -3.80 -12.12
C GLN A 47 15.70 -3.93 -10.83
N TYR A 48 16.35 -4.19 -9.69
CA TYR A 48 15.69 -4.29 -8.39
C TYR A 48 15.28 -2.93 -7.81
N LEU A 49 15.97 -1.84 -8.16
CA LEU A 49 15.51 -0.48 -7.83
C LEU A 49 14.26 -0.12 -8.62
N TRP A 50 14.22 -0.46 -9.91
CA TRP A 50 13.01 -0.30 -10.72
C TRP A 50 11.85 -1.11 -10.19
N LEU A 51 12.11 -2.34 -9.73
CA LEU A 51 11.13 -3.19 -9.07
C LEU A 51 10.55 -2.54 -7.81
N ILE A 52 11.42 -2.07 -6.90
CA ILE A 52 11.00 -1.36 -5.68
C ILE A 52 10.13 -0.16 -6.04
N LEU A 53 10.59 0.67 -6.98
CA LEU A 53 9.88 1.88 -7.37
C LEU A 53 8.51 1.57 -7.96
N HIS A 54 8.44 0.56 -8.82
CA HIS A 54 7.20 0.08 -9.43
C HIS A 54 6.20 -0.39 -8.37
N ASP A 55 6.60 -1.28 -7.47
CA ASP A 55 5.72 -1.85 -6.45
C ASP A 55 5.24 -0.81 -5.45
N VAL A 56 6.13 0.06 -4.98
CA VAL A 56 5.81 1.17 -4.08
C VAL A 56 4.80 2.11 -4.75
N SER A 57 5.04 2.47 -6.02
CA SER A 57 4.16 3.36 -6.77
C SER A 57 2.78 2.76 -6.98
N LEU A 58 2.69 1.47 -7.32
CA LEU A 58 1.42 0.77 -7.47
C LEU A 58 0.61 0.74 -6.17
N VAL A 59 1.27 0.43 -5.05
CA VAL A 59 0.65 0.45 -3.71
C VAL A 59 0.11 1.84 -3.40
N PHE A 60 0.90 2.89 -3.60
CA PHE A 60 0.46 4.25 -3.34
C PHE A 60 -0.72 4.68 -4.23
N ILE A 61 -0.65 4.41 -5.53
CA ILE A 61 -1.72 4.77 -6.47
C ILE A 61 -3.01 4.05 -6.11
N LEU A 62 -2.94 2.76 -5.78
CA LEU A 62 -4.11 1.96 -5.44
C LEU A 62 -4.71 2.40 -4.08
N SER A 63 -3.87 2.53 -3.04
CA SER A 63 -4.31 3.01 -1.73
C SER A 63 -4.90 4.42 -1.84
N ALA A 64 -4.33 5.30 -2.66
CA ALA A 64 -4.84 6.65 -2.87
C ALA A 64 -6.20 6.61 -3.58
N SER A 65 -6.31 5.82 -4.65
CA SER A 65 -7.55 5.66 -5.41
C SER A 65 -8.69 5.15 -4.53
N VAL A 66 -8.42 4.14 -3.70
CA VAL A 66 -9.43 3.60 -2.76
C VAL A 66 -9.77 4.59 -1.66
N TYR A 67 -8.78 5.24 -1.05
CA TYR A 67 -9.01 6.24 0.01
C TYR A 67 -9.81 7.44 -0.51
N PHE A 68 -9.45 7.99 -1.67
CA PHE A 68 -10.23 9.07 -2.30
C PHE A 68 -11.60 8.60 -2.75
N GLY A 69 -11.72 7.36 -3.25
CA GLY A 69 -12.99 6.73 -3.57
C GLY A 69 -13.91 6.64 -2.35
N TYR A 70 -13.40 6.15 -1.22
CA TYR A 70 -14.12 6.13 0.05
C TYR A 70 -14.62 7.53 0.41
N ARG A 71 -13.73 8.53 0.40
CA ARG A 71 -14.10 9.90 0.76
C ARG A 71 -15.14 10.52 -0.18
N LYS A 72 -15.06 10.19 -1.48
CA LYS A 72 -15.96 10.75 -2.51
C LYS A 72 -17.33 10.07 -2.52
N PHE A 73 -17.37 8.75 -2.51
CA PHE A 73 -18.61 7.97 -2.63
C PHE A 73 -19.31 7.75 -1.29
N LEU A 74 -18.56 7.71 -0.18
CA LEU A 74 -19.07 7.49 1.17
C LEU A 74 -18.86 8.72 2.06
N SER A 75 -19.10 9.91 1.51
CA SER A 75 -18.88 11.20 2.18
C SER A 75 -19.67 11.41 3.48
N GLN A 76 -20.71 10.62 3.71
CA GLN A 76 -21.53 10.64 4.94
C GLN A 76 -20.90 9.83 6.10
N LEU A 77 -19.88 9.03 5.81
CA LEU A 77 -19.15 8.22 6.79
C LEU A 77 -17.99 9.00 7.41
N PRO A 78 -17.51 8.59 8.60
CA PRO A 78 -16.36 9.22 9.23
C PRO A 78 -15.10 9.10 8.35
N ASP A 79 -14.37 10.20 8.22
CA ASP A 79 -13.05 10.33 7.57
C ASP A 79 -12.05 10.89 8.60
N ASP A 80 -11.83 10.11 9.65
CA ASP A 80 -10.90 10.41 10.75
C ASP A 80 -9.76 9.38 10.80
N LEU A 81 -8.82 9.59 11.72
CA LEU A 81 -7.66 8.71 11.88
C LEU A 81 -8.09 7.27 12.20
N PHE A 82 -9.17 7.09 12.96
CA PHE A 82 -9.68 5.76 13.30
C PHE A 82 -10.16 5.00 12.05
N SER A 83 -10.86 5.68 11.14
CA SER A 83 -11.28 5.12 9.85
C SER A 83 -10.08 4.72 8.99
N ALA A 84 -9.04 5.56 8.94
CA ALA A 84 -7.82 5.27 8.22
C ALA A 84 -7.05 4.06 8.81
N ILE A 85 -6.99 3.95 10.14
CA ILE A 85 -6.41 2.78 10.83
C ILE A 85 -7.20 1.52 10.47
N LEU A 86 -8.53 1.57 10.48
CA LEU A 86 -9.37 0.42 10.13
C LEU A 86 -9.21 -0.01 8.67
N MET A 87 -9.04 0.94 7.75
CA MET A 87 -8.72 0.62 6.35
C MET A 87 -7.33 0.01 6.19
N GLN A 88 -6.35 0.47 6.96
CA GLN A 88 -4.97 -0.01 6.90
C GLN A 88 -4.82 -1.42 7.51
N LEU A 89 -5.63 -1.75 8.53
CA LEU A 89 -5.46 -2.93 9.36
C LEU A 89 -5.46 -4.26 8.56
N PRO A 90 -6.40 -4.51 7.62
CA PRO A 90 -6.38 -5.74 6.84
C PRO A 90 -5.10 -5.92 6.00
N ILE A 91 -4.59 -4.86 5.38
CA ILE A 91 -3.37 -4.88 4.56
C ILE A 91 -2.15 -5.07 5.45
N ALA A 92 -2.07 -4.32 6.54
CA ALA A 92 -0.97 -4.45 7.50
C ALA A 92 -0.93 -5.87 8.09
N TYR A 93 -2.09 -6.45 8.40
CA TYR A 93 -2.18 -7.83 8.85
C TYR A 93 -1.66 -8.81 7.79
N GLN A 94 -2.11 -8.69 6.54
CA GLN A 94 -1.64 -9.55 5.46
C GLN A 94 -0.12 -9.42 5.25
N CYS A 95 0.36 -8.19 5.06
CA CYS A 95 1.76 -7.93 4.74
C CYS A 95 2.71 -8.32 5.88
N LEU A 96 2.38 -8.01 7.14
CA LEU A 96 3.28 -8.24 8.27
C LEU A 96 3.16 -9.65 8.87
N TYR A 97 1.96 -10.23 8.90
CA TYR A 97 1.71 -11.50 9.61
C TYR A 97 1.54 -12.72 8.69
N LEU A 98 0.91 -12.56 7.52
CA LEU A 98 0.68 -13.66 6.59
C LEU A 98 1.84 -13.83 5.60
N LEU A 99 2.25 -12.74 4.95
CA LEU A 99 3.38 -12.76 4.02
C LEU A 99 4.74 -12.83 4.71
N ARG A 100 4.84 -12.30 5.94
CA ARG A 100 6.05 -12.28 6.78
C ARG A 100 7.31 -11.97 5.97
N PRO A 101 7.55 -10.70 5.60
CA PRO A 101 8.78 -10.33 4.90
C PRO A 101 9.98 -10.79 5.73
N ALA A 102 11.04 -11.24 5.05
CA ALA A 102 12.25 -11.72 5.69
C ALA A 102 13.02 -10.61 6.44
N TYR A 103 12.62 -9.35 6.26
CA TYR A 103 13.28 -8.15 6.79
C TYR A 103 14.79 -8.14 6.49
N ASP A 104 15.14 -8.59 5.30
CA ASP A 104 16.53 -8.70 4.84
C ASP A 104 16.86 -7.56 3.87
N PHE A 105 17.89 -6.79 4.22
CA PHE A 105 18.41 -5.67 3.45
C PHE A 105 19.84 -5.90 2.95
N SER A 106 20.30 -7.16 2.94
CA SER A 106 21.65 -7.54 2.49
C SER A 106 21.87 -7.31 0.98
N SER A 107 20.81 -7.38 0.18
CA SER A 107 20.84 -7.08 -1.26
C SER A 107 19.64 -6.22 -1.70
N LEU A 108 19.72 -5.61 -2.88
CA LEU A 108 18.57 -4.91 -3.46
C LEU A 108 17.41 -5.87 -3.77
N ALA A 109 17.72 -7.10 -4.18
CA ALA A 109 16.74 -8.15 -4.40
C ALA A 109 15.94 -8.49 -3.13
N SER A 110 16.62 -8.71 -2.00
CA SER A 110 15.96 -8.99 -0.71
C SER A 110 15.18 -7.77 -0.20
N SER A 111 15.77 -6.58 -0.38
CA SER A 111 15.17 -5.29 0.03
C SER A 111 13.85 -5.03 -0.69
N ALA A 112 13.69 -5.47 -1.93
CA ALA A 112 12.47 -5.25 -2.70
C ALA A 112 11.22 -5.78 -1.98
N SER A 113 11.26 -7.04 -1.55
CA SER A 113 10.13 -7.66 -0.84
C SER A 113 9.82 -6.95 0.49
N THR A 114 10.85 -6.55 1.22
CA THR A 114 10.73 -5.89 2.53
C THR A 114 10.14 -4.48 2.38
N ILE A 115 10.68 -3.68 1.45
CA ILE A 115 10.22 -2.30 1.20
C ILE A 115 8.79 -2.29 0.70
N SER A 116 8.43 -3.18 -0.24
CA SER A 116 7.06 -3.28 -0.76
C SER A 116 6.07 -3.64 0.35
N SER A 117 6.41 -4.60 1.21
CA SER A 117 5.56 -5.01 2.34
C SER A 117 5.39 -3.91 3.39
N LEU A 118 6.49 -3.26 3.79
CA LEU A 118 6.46 -2.13 4.72
C LEU A 118 5.64 -0.98 4.17
N THR A 119 5.85 -0.62 2.91
CA THR A 119 5.08 0.44 2.23
C THR A 119 3.60 0.14 2.23
N ALA A 120 3.20 -1.08 1.85
CA ALA A 120 1.80 -1.50 1.88
C ALA A 120 1.19 -1.36 3.28
N SER A 121 1.94 -1.70 4.34
CA SER A 121 1.49 -1.63 5.73
C SER A 121 1.27 -0.21 6.30
N ILE A 122 1.79 0.82 5.64
CA ILE A 122 1.66 2.23 6.08
C ILE A 122 1.01 3.15 5.04
N SER A 123 0.79 2.67 3.82
CA SER A 123 0.38 3.48 2.67
C SER A 123 -0.89 4.31 2.91
N VAL A 124 -1.94 3.71 3.46
CA VAL A 124 -3.24 4.38 3.70
C VAL A 124 -3.08 5.48 4.75
N LEU A 125 -2.28 5.23 5.80
CA LEU A 125 -2.00 6.23 6.82
C LEU A 125 -1.21 7.42 6.24
N LEU A 126 -0.20 7.15 5.41
CA LEU A 126 0.56 8.22 4.75
C LEU A 126 -0.37 9.09 3.88
N ILE A 127 -1.23 8.48 3.07
CA ILE A 127 -2.20 9.21 2.25
C ILE A 127 -3.16 10.04 3.11
N TYR A 128 -3.66 9.48 4.22
CA TYR A 128 -4.51 10.19 5.17
C TYR A 128 -3.80 11.45 5.71
N TYR A 129 -2.55 11.32 6.16
CA TYR A 129 -1.78 12.45 6.70
C TYR A 129 -1.46 13.51 5.64
N ILE A 130 -1.11 13.10 4.42
CA ILE A 130 -0.91 14.02 3.28
C ILE A 130 -2.20 14.82 3.02
N CYS A 131 -3.35 14.15 3.00
CA CYS A 131 -4.65 14.80 2.80
C CYS A 131 -5.00 15.76 3.93
N LYS A 132 -4.73 15.38 5.18
CA LYS A 132 -4.99 16.21 6.35
C LYS A 132 -4.11 17.46 6.36
N GLY A 133 -2.82 17.31 6.07
CA GLY A 133 -1.85 18.41 5.99
C GLY A 133 -2.23 19.47 4.94
N HIS A 134 -2.69 19.04 3.76
CA HIS A 134 -3.21 19.94 2.73
C HIS A 134 -4.43 20.74 3.20
N ARG A 135 -5.38 20.13 3.92
CA ARG A 135 -6.57 20.83 4.44
C ARG A 135 -6.23 21.85 5.52
N THR A 136 -5.22 21.58 6.35
CA THR A 136 -4.80 22.51 7.41
C THR A 136 -4.05 23.71 6.85
N SER A 137 -3.23 23.52 5.81
CA SER A 137 -2.54 24.62 5.13
C SER A 137 -3.52 25.57 4.42
N PHE A 138 -4.56 25.04 3.79
CA PHE A 138 -5.56 25.86 3.07
C PHE A 138 -6.46 26.70 4.00
N LYS A 139 -6.61 26.32 5.27
CA LYS A 139 -7.39 27.10 6.26
C LYS A 139 -6.58 28.21 6.94
N SER A 140 -5.26 28.24 6.73
CA SER A 140 -4.35 29.22 7.33
C SER A 140 -4.01 30.40 6.40
N ASN A 141 -4.53 30.39 5.17
CA ASN A 141 -4.51 31.50 4.22
C ASN A 141 -5.92 32.08 4.11
#